data_AF-A0A836VX58-F1
#
_entry.id   AF-A0A836VX58-F1
#
_cell.length_a   1.000
_cell.length_b   1.000
_cell.length_c   1.000
_cell.angle_alpha   90.00
_cell.angle_beta   90.00
_cell.angle_gamma   90.00
#
_symmetry.space_group_name_H-M   'P 1'
#
loop_
_entity.id
_entity.type
_entity.pdbx_description
1 polymer ?
#
loop_
_entity_poly.entity_id
_entity_poly.type
_entity_poly.pdbx_seq_one_letter_code
_entity_poly.pdbx_strand_id
1 'polypeptide(L)' 'MKFLGIDIGGTNIDIVIFDRKFRHIATYSTSKHLKNLRDIIKNFLQHDIKAIGIGAAIWIKRGKVVKAPNLPSLFKIY' A
#
# COMPACT_ATOMS: atom_id res chain seq x y z
N MET A 1 -5.18 -5.23 19.11
CA MET A 1 -4.43 -4.01 18.71
C MET A 1 -4.17 -4.17 17.24
N LYS A 2 -4.82 -3.35 16.41
CA LYS A 2 -4.94 -3.65 14.97
C LYS A 2 -3.88 -2.91 14.17
N PHE A 3 -3.31 -3.61 13.21
CA PHE A 3 -2.35 -3.07 12.26
C PHE A 3 -2.87 -3.28 10.85
N LEU A 4 -2.72 -2.27 9.99
CA LEU A 4 -3.07 -2.37 8.58
C LEU A 4 -1.78 -2.68 7.81
N GLY A 5 -1.77 -3.80 7.10
CA GLY A 5 -0.72 -4.15 6.15
C GLY A 5 -1.18 -3.88 4.72
N ILE A 6 -0.32 -3.30 3.92
CA ILE A 6 -0.57 -3.02 2.50
C ILE A 6 0.61 -3.55 1.71
N ASP A 7 0.37 -4.47 0.79
CA ASP A 7 1.38 -5.00 -0.12
C ASP A 7 1.12 -4.48 -1.54
N ILE A 8 2.04 -3.70 -2.08
CA ILE A 8 1.94 -3.06 -3.39
C ILE A 8 2.85 -3.81 -4.37
N GLY A 9 2.24 -4.74 -5.10
CA GLY A 9 2.85 -5.43 -6.24
C GLY A 9 2.58 -4.70 -7.56
N GLY A 10 3.20 -5.19 -8.64
CA GLY A 10 3.00 -4.63 -9.98
C GLY A 10 1.59 -4.80 -10.53
N THR A 11 0.94 -5.92 -10.17
CA THR A 11 -0.41 -6.27 -10.66
C THR A 11 -1.50 -5.96 -9.63
N ASN A 12 -1.24 -6.31 -8.37
CA ASN A 12 -2.22 -6.23 -7.28
C ASN A 12 -1.68 -5.42 -6.09
N ILE A 13 -2.62 -4.79 -5.39
CA ILE A 13 -2.44 -4.21 -4.06
C ILE A 13 -3.30 -5.03 -3.10
N ASP A 14 -2.67 -5.68 -2.14
CA ASP A 14 -3.37 -6.46 -1.11
C ASP A 14 -3.43 -5.69 0.20
N ILE A 15 -4.60 -5.69 0.83
CA ILE A 15 -4.82 -5.07 2.14
C ILE A 15 -5.15 -6.16 3.14
N VAL A 16 -4.40 -6.19 4.23
CA VAL A 16 -4.56 -7.12 5.34
C VAL A 16 -4.71 -6.37 6.65
N ILE A 17 -5.47 -6.94 7.59
CA ILE A 17 -5.47 -6.50 8.98
C ILE A 17 -4.81 -7.59 9.82
N PHE A 18 -3.87 -7.19 10.66
CA PHE A 18 -3.34 -8.04 11.71
C PHE A 18 -3.98 -7.68 13.05
N ASP A 19 -4.67 -8.65 13.65
CA ASP A 19 -5.14 -8.59 15.03
C ASP A 19 -5.00 -9.98 15.65
N ARG A 20 -3.82 -10.25 16.23
CA ARG A 20 -3.35 -11.59 16.67
C ARG A 20 -3.19 -12.61 15.54
N LYS A 21 -3.92 -12.47 14.44
CA LYS A 21 -3.85 -13.25 13.20
C LYS A 21 -4.02 -12.32 12.00
N PHE A 22 -3.46 -12.71 10.86
CA PHE A 22 -3.67 -12.01 9.59
C PHE A 22 -5.04 -12.34 9.02
N ARG A 23 -5.73 -11.31 8.52
CA ARG A 23 -6.96 -11.42 7.74
C ARG A 23 -6.80 -10.60 6.47
N HIS A 24 -6.99 -11.23 5.33
CA HIS A 24 -7.13 -10.53 4.06
C HIS A 24 -8.45 -9.78 4.02
N ILE A 25 -8.42 -8.54 3.54
CA ILE A 25 -9.57 -7.64 3.52
C ILE A 25 -9.99 -7.33 2.09
N ALA A 26 -9.02 -7.04 1.23
CA ALA A 26 -9.29 -6.67 -0.15
C ALA A 26 -8.05 -6.84 -1.03
N THR A 27 -8.29 -7.11 -2.31
CA THR A 27 -7.31 -7.02 -3.39
C THR A 27 -7.80 -5.97 -4.39
N TYR A 28 -6.92 -5.05 -4.76
CA TYR A 28 -7.18 -4.04 -5.79
C TYR A 28 -6.19 -4.19 -6.94
N SER A 29 -6.62 -3.89 -8.16
CA SER A 29 -5.69 -3.79 -9.30
C SER A 29 -4.78 -2.58 -9.15
N THR A 30 -3.45 -2.79 -9.17
CA THR A 30 -2.46 -1.72 -8.99
C THR A 30 -2.62 -0.62 -10.04
N SER A 31 -2.81 -0.98 -11.31
CA SER A 31 -2.94 -0.02 -12.41
C SER A 31 -4.15 0.91 -12.26
N LYS A 32 -5.23 0.44 -11.63
CA LYS A 32 -6.45 1.21 -11.40
C LYS A 32 -6.40 2.02 -10.12
N HIS A 33 -5.77 1.48 -9.07
CA HIS A 33 -5.96 1.98 -7.71
C HIS A 33 -4.72 2.61 -7.04
N LEU A 34 -3.53 2.50 -7.65
CA LEU A 34 -2.32 3.03 -7.03
C LEU A 34 -2.39 4.56 -6.81
N LYS A 35 -3.04 5.30 -7.73
CA LYS A 35 -3.17 6.76 -7.63
C LYS A 35 -4.13 7.22 -6.54
N ASN A 36 -5.15 6.43 -6.21
CA ASN A 36 -6.12 6.75 -5.15
C ASN A 36 -5.92 5.88 -3.89
N LEU A 37 -4.78 5.20 -3.76
CA LEU A 37 -4.46 4.35 -2.62
C LEU A 37 -4.59 5.10 -1.28
N ARG A 38 -4.23 6.39 -1.25
CA ARG A 38 -4.40 7.23 -0.05
C ARG A 38 -5.86 7.28 0.42
N ASP A 39 -6.82 7.38 -0.49
CA ASP A 39 -8.23 7.47 -0.14
C ASP A 39 -8.79 6.10 0.25
N ILE A 40 -8.31 5.03 -0.39
CA ILE A 40 -8.59 3.65 0.03
C ILE A 40 -8.14 3.44 1.49
N ILE A 41 -6.92 3.88 1.84
CA ILE A 41 -6.37 3.77 3.19
C ILE A 41 -7.21 4.52 4.22
N LYS A 42 -7.70 5.74 3.89
CA LYS A 42 -8.52 6.53 4.82
C LYS A 42 -9.77 5.80 5.28
N ASN A 43 -10.38 4.99 4.42
CA ASN A 43 -11.56 4.20 4.78
C ASN A 43 -11.27 3.19 5.90
N PHE A 44 -10.01 2.76 6.06
CA PHE A 44 -9.60 1.82 7.10
C PHE A 44 -9.19 2.50 8.41
N LEU A 45 -8.95 3.82 8.42
CA LEU A 45 -8.53 4.54 9.62
C LEU A 45 -9.61 4.59 10.71
N GLN A 46 -10.88 4.34 10.35
CA GLN A 46 -12.00 4.29 11.30
C GLN A 46 -11.97 3.05 12.21
N HIS A 47 -11.08 2.08 11.97
CA HIS A 47 -11.08 0.77 12.66
C HIS A 47 -10.14 0.66 13.87
N ASP A 48 -9.73 1.75 14.51
CA ASP A 48 -8.75 1.74 15.62
C ASP A 48 -7.42 1.06 15.22
N ILE A 49 -6.88 1.50 14.08
CA ILE A 49 -5.59 1.04 13.55
C ILE A 49 -4.47 1.79 14.25
N LYS A 50 -3.60 1.06 14.95
CA LYS A 50 -2.46 1.65 15.67
C LYS A 50 -1.34 2.11 14.74
N ALA A 51 -1.08 1.35 13.67
CA ALA A 51 -0.06 1.67 12.69
C ALA A 51 -0.33 1.00 11.35
N ILE A 52 0.28 1.55 10.30
CA ILE A 52 0.18 1.06 8.93
C ILE A 52 1.57 0.64 8.47
N GLY A 53 1.68 -0.59 7.97
CA GLY A 53 2.86 -1.08 7.26
C GLY A 53 2.61 -1.10 5.76
N ILE A 54 3.55 -0.57 4.97
CA ILE A 54 3.48 -0.58 3.50
C ILE A 54 4.70 -1.32 2.97
N GLY A 55 4.46 -2.45 2.32
CA GLY A 55 5.43 -3.15 1.47
C GLY A 55 5.24 -2.72 0.02
N ALA A 56 6.32 -2.37 -0.67
CA ALA A 56 6.27 -2.02 -2.09
C ALA A 56 7.59 -2.35 -2.78
N ALA A 57 7.53 -2.84 -4.01
CA ALA A 57 8.71 -3.11 -4.84
C ALA A 57 9.30 -1.80 -5.43
N ILE A 58 9.92 -1.00 -4.57
CA ILE A 58 10.43 0.35 -4.89
C ILE A 58 11.86 0.56 -4.39
N TRP A 59 12.58 1.46 -5.06
CA TRP A 59 13.88 1.93 -4.62
C TRP A 59 13.71 3.20 -3.79
N ILE A 60 14.29 3.22 -2.60
CA ILE A 60 14.25 4.36 -1.69
C ILE A 60 15.67 4.88 -1.50
N LYS A 61 15.87 6.18 -1.68
CA LYS A 61 17.12 6.88 -1.37
C LYS A 61 16.77 8.12 -0.54
N ARG A 62 17.34 8.20 0.68
CA ARG A 62 17.10 9.32 1.62
C ARG A 62 15.61 9.60 1.87
N GLY A 63 14.82 8.53 2.10
CA GLY A 63 13.38 8.62 2.37
C GLY A 63 12.51 8.98 1.17
N LYS A 64 13.10 9.15 -0.03
CA LYS A 64 12.36 9.42 -1.27
C LYS A 64 12.37 8.19 -2.16
N VAL A 65 11.25 7.94 -2.82
CA VAL A 65 11.15 6.93 -3.87
C VAL A 65 11.89 7.44 -5.10
N VAL A 66 12.84 6.65 -5.61
CA VAL A 66 13.66 7.02 -6.79
C VAL A 66 13.33 6.18 -8.01
N LYS A 67 12.79 4.96 -7.84
CA LYS A 67 12.40 4.08 -8.94
C LYS A 67 11.36 3.07 -8.47
N ALA A 68 10.47 2.67 -9.37
CA ALA A 68 9.53 1.58 -9.15
C ALA A 68 9.30 0.86 -10.50
N PRO A 69 10.23 -0.01 -10.94
CA PRO A 69 10.25 -0.54 -12.30
C PRO A 69 8.95 -1.28 -12.69
N ASN A 70 8.36 -1.95 -11.71
CA ASN A 70 7.20 -2.82 -11.91
C ASN A 70 5.89 -2.18 -11.45
N LEU A 71 5.91 -0.95 -10.92
CA LEU A 71 4.68 -0.24 -10.58
C LEU A 71 4.28 0.66 -11.75
N PRO A 72 2.97 0.80 -12.03
CA PRO A 72 2.48 1.81 -12.96
C PRO A 72 3.09 3.17 -12.60
N SER A 73 3.52 3.93 -13.60
CA SER A 73 4.32 5.14 -13.41
C SER A 73 3.70 6.10 -12.39
N LEU A 74 4.26 6.11 -11.19
CA LEU A 74 3.98 7.09 -10.14
C LEU A 74 4.81 8.37 -10.33
N PHE A 75 5.87 8.31 -11.13
CA PHE A 75 6.90 9.33 -11.16
C PHE A 75 7.17 9.78 -12.61
N LYS A 76 6.76 11.01 -12.95
CA LYS A 76 7.52 11.84 -13.87
C LYS A 76 8.56 12.56 -13.03
N ILE A 77 9.80 12.07 -13.02
CA ILE A 77 10.91 12.86 -12.48
C ILE A 77 11.39 13.71 -13.66
N TYR A 78 11.10 15.01 -13.61
CA TYR A 78 11.84 16.02 -14.38
C TYR A 78 13.18 16.26 -13.71
#